data_AF-A0ABD2P076-F1
#
_entry.id   AF-A0ABD2P076-F1
#
_cell.length_a   1.000
_cell.length_b   1.000
_cell.length_c   1.000
_cell.angle_alpha   90.00
_cell.angle_beta   90.00
_cell.angle_gamma   90.00
#
_symmetry.space_group_name_H-M   'P 1'
#
loop_
_entity.id
_entity.type
_entity.pdbx_description
1 polymer ?
#
loop_
_entity_poly.entity_id
_entity_poly.type
_entity_poly.pdbx_seq_one_letter_code
_entity_poly.pdbx_strand_id
1 'polypeptide(L)'
;MDVHIDVSLKRQFFEFSIFQSSDTKAECISLRQIDRWLKQAGILDMNKITTTYTGMLFSEFGSTSMDYQSFLNFLEKLIEEKGENPDDIFKKLVKCGKPNIEEFCGDVPEI
;
A
#
# COMPACT_ATOMS: atom_id res chain seq x y z
N MET A 1 -13.83 -0.91 11.31
CA MET A 1 -12.60 -1.69 11.10
C MET A 1 -12.57 -2.88 12.04
N ASP A 2 -12.52 -4.08 11.48
CA ASP A 2 -12.37 -5.33 12.22
C ASP A 2 -10.96 -5.43 12.84
N VAL A 3 -10.86 -5.81 14.13
CA VAL A 3 -9.58 -5.86 14.86
C VAL A 3 -8.59 -6.85 14.22
N HIS A 4 -9.08 -7.91 13.59
CA HIS A 4 -8.23 -8.89 12.91
C HIS A 4 -7.62 -8.32 11.62
N ILE A 5 -8.34 -7.42 10.94
CA ILE A 5 -7.88 -6.74 9.73
C ILE A 5 -6.79 -5.73 10.10
N ASP A 6 -6.99 -4.91 11.13
CA ASP A 6 -5.97 -3.95 11.60
C ASP A 6 -4.63 -4.64 11.95
N VAL A 7 -4.67 -5.72 12.72
CA VAL A 7 -3.46 -6.48 13.09
C VAL A 7 -2.73 -7.02 11.85
N SER A 8 -3.48 -7.52 10.87
CA SER A 8 -2.90 -8.06 9.64
C SER A 8 -2.34 -6.97 8.73
N LEU A 9 -3.05 -5.83 8.64
CA LEU A 9 -2.65 -4.67 7.85
C LEU A 9 -1.38 -4.04 8.43
N LYS A 10 -1.31 -3.87 9.75
CA LYS A 10 -0.12 -3.37 10.46
C LYS A 10 1.09 -4.27 10.24
N ARG A 11 0.89 -5.59 10.26
CA ARG A 11 1.96 -6.56 9.97
C ARG A 11 2.47 -6.41 8.55
N GLN A 12 1.57 -6.33 7.57
CA GLN A 12 1.96 -6.15 6.16
C GLN A 12 2.62 -4.80 5.94
N PHE A 13 2.10 -3.73 6.53
CA PHE A 13 2.71 -2.41 6.50
C PHE A 13 4.17 -2.47 6.94
N PHE A 14 4.46 -3.16 8.05
CA PHE A 14 5.83 -3.35 8.53
C PHE A 14 6.67 -4.17 7.55
N GLU A 15 6.11 -5.24 6.95
CA GLU A 15 6.81 -6.02 5.93
C GLU A 15 7.14 -5.16 4.69
N PHE A 16 6.21 -4.30 4.23
CA PHE A 16 6.42 -3.40 3.10
C PHE A 16 7.37 -2.24 3.42
N SER A 17 7.38 -1.72 4.65
CA SER A 17 8.26 -0.62 5.06
C SER A 17 9.73 -1.05 5.12
N ILE A 18 10.00 -2.28 5.59
CA ILE A 18 11.35 -2.87 5.55
C ILE A 18 11.71 -3.38 4.15
N PHE A 19 10.72 -3.70 3.31
CA PHE A 19 10.96 -4.20 1.96
C PHE A 19 11.65 -3.15 1.09
N GLN A 20 12.82 -3.50 0.55
CA GLN A 20 13.69 -2.60 -0.22
C GLN A 20 14.19 -1.36 0.56
N SER A 21 14.02 -1.32 1.89
CA SER A 21 14.69 -0.35 2.73
C SER A 21 16.03 -0.92 3.19
N SER A 22 17.09 -0.11 3.14
CA SER A 22 18.38 -0.45 3.75
C SER A 22 18.31 -0.47 5.29
N ASP A 23 17.22 0.08 5.84
CA ASP A 23 16.98 0.16 7.27
C ASP A 23 16.02 -0.95 7.72
N THR A 24 16.56 -1.91 8.48
CA THR A 24 15.81 -3.03 9.08
C THR A 24 14.80 -2.61 10.15
N LYS A 25 14.77 -1.32 10.54
CA LYS A 25 13.82 -0.74 11.49
C LYS A 25 12.89 0.29 10.85
N ALA A 26 12.65 0.20 9.55
CA ALA A 26 11.73 1.12 8.88
C ALA A 26 10.32 1.03 9.50
N GLU A 27 9.98 1.98 10.38
CA GLU A 27 8.65 2.13 10.98
C GLU A 27 7.71 2.98 10.10
N CYS A 28 8.25 3.55 9.01
CA CYS A 28 7.53 4.39 8.07
C CYS A 28 7.59 3.79 6.66
N ILE A 29 6.50 3.92 5.91
CA ILE A 29 6.40 3.49 4.51
C ILE A 29 6.55 4.71 3.59
N SER A 30 7.21 4.54 2.46
CA SER A 30 7.34 5.56 1.41
C SER A 30 6.26 5.42 0.34
N LEU A 31 5.98 6.50 -0.40
CA LEU A 31 5.02 6.49 -1.51
C LEU A 31 5.27 5.34 -2.50
N ARG A 32 6.53 5.06 -2.85
CA ARG A 32 6.87 3.95 -3.76
C ARG A 32 6.45 2.58 -3.23
N GLN A 33 6.59 2.36 -1.93
CA GLN A 33 6.18 1.12 -1.28
C GLN A 33 4.64 1.03 -1.21
N ILE A 34 3.97 2.14 -0.92
CA ILE A 34 2.50 2.25 -0.95
C ILE A 34 1.97 1.94 -2.35
N ASP A 35 2.48 2.60 -3.38
CA ASP A 35 2.04 2.41 -4.77
C ASP A 35 2.21 0.94 -5.20
N ARG A 36 3.34 0.31 -4.81
CA ARG A 36 3.55 -1.13 -5.05
C ARG A 36 2.50 -1.99 -4.35
N TRP A 37 2.21 -1.71 -3.09
CA TRP A 37 1.22 -2.48 -2.34
C TRP A 37 -0.19 -2.31 -2.90
N LEU A 38 -0.60 -1.07 -3.21
CA LEU A 38 -1.88 -0.77 -3.84
C LEU A 38 -2.01 -1.45 -5.22
N LYS A 39 -0.92 -1.48 -6.00
CA LYS A 39 -0.88 -2.19 -7.28
C LYS A 39 -1.01 -3.69 -7.10
N GLN A 40 -0.27 -4.28 -6.16
CA GLN A 40 -0.32 -5.72 -5.86
C GLN A 40 -1.72 -6.14 -5.37
N ALA A 41 -2.38 -5.29 -4.59
CA ALA A 41 -3.74 -5.52 -4.09
C ALA A 41 -4.84 -5.28 -5.14
N GLY A 42 -4.49 -4.84 -6.36
CA GLY A 42 -5.46 -4.50 -7.40
C GLY A 42 -6.36 -3.32 -7.01
N ILE A 43 -5.85 -2.41 -6.16
CA ILE A 43 -6.56 -1.19 -5.75
C ILE A 43 -6.18 -0.02 -6.65
N LEU A 44 -4.91 -0.01 -7.09
CA LEU A 44 -4.38 0.98 -8.02
C LEU A 44 -4.88 0.67 -9.43
N ASP A 45 -6.02 1.26 -9.77
CA ASP A 45 -6.63 1.22 -11.09
C ASP A 45 -6.39 2.56 -11.80
N MET A 46 -5.92 2.52 -13.06
CA MET A 46 -5.69 3.71 -13.90
C MET A 46 -6.93 4.61 -14.08
N ASN A 47 -8.12 4.17 -13.67
CA ASN A 47 -9.36 4.94 -13.79
C ASN A 47 -9.79 5.66 -12.50
N LYS A 48 -9.44 5.17 -11.30
CA LYS A 48 -9.92 5.74 -10.03
C LYS A 48 -8.80 6.14 -9.08
N ILE A 49 -7.92 5.20 -8.76
CA ILE A 49 -6.77 5.45 -7.88
C ILE A 49 -5.53 5.43 -8.75
N THR A 50 -5.10 6.62 -9.20
CA THR A 50 -3.91 6.77 -10.04
C THR A 50 -2.68 7.08 -9.19
N THR A 51 -1.48 6.77 -9.69
CA THR A 51 -0.21 7.16 -9.07
C THR A 51 -0.07 8.68 -8.91
N THR A 52 -0.70 9.45 -9.79
CA THR A 52 -0.76 10.92 -9.67
C THR A 52 -1.56 11.34 -8.45
N TYR A 53 -2.70 10.68 -8.22
CA TYR A 53 -3.56 10.96 -7.08
C TYR A 53 -2.91 10.54 -5.77
N THR A 54 -2.39 9.31 -5.69
CA THR A 54 -1.66 8.84 -4.49
C THR A 54 -0.45 9.73 -4.20
N GLY A 55 0.28 10.16 -5.24
CA GLY A 55 1.38 11.10 -5.09
C GLY A 55 0.96 12.48 -4.57
N MET A 56 -0.15 13.03 -5.07
CA MET A 56 -0.71 14.29 -4.58
C MET A 56 -1.11 14.17 -3.10
N LEU A 57 -1.88 13.13 -2.77
CA LEU A 57 -2.39 12.88 -1.42
C LEU A 57 -1.23 12.66 -0.44
N PHE A 58 -0.20 11.92 -0.86
CA PHE A 58 1.02 11.70 -0.05
C PHE A 58 1.81 13.00 0.15
N SER A 59 1.87 13.87 -0.87
CA SER A 59 2.49 15.18 -0.76
C SER A 59 1.79 16.09 0.25
N GLU A 60 0.49 15.95 0.47
CA GLU A 60 -0.23 16.71 1.51
C GLU A 60 0.26 16.37 2.93
N PHE A 61 0.75 15.15 3.16
CA PHE A 61 1.33 14.77 4.46
C PHE A 61 2.72 15.38 4.69
N GLY A 62 3.30 16.03 3.67
CA GLY A 62 4.55 16.79 3.78
C GLY A 62 5.80 15.97 4.14
N SER A 63 5.71 14.63 4.11
CA SER A 63 6.78 13.74 4.52
C SER A 63 7.21 12.81 3.39
N THR A 64 8.48 12.40 3.39
CA THR A 64 9.04 11.43 2.42
C THR A 64 8.67 9.99 2.77
N SER A 65 8.21 9.76 4.00
CA SER A 65 7.71 8.50 4.54
C SER A 65 6.63 8.79 5.57
N MET A 66 5.69 7.87 5.76
CA MET A 66 4.58 8.03 6.70
C MET A 66 4.48 6.82 7.62
N ASP A 67 4.12 7.06 8.88
CA ASP A 67 3.86 6.02 9.86
C ASP A 67 2.53 5.30 9.61
N TYR A 68 2.27 4.23 10.36
CA TYR A 68 1.06 3.42 10.19
C TYR A 68 -0.25 4.22 10.39
N GLN A 69 -0.31 5.16 11.35
CA GLN A 69 -1.51 5.97 11.59
C GLN A 69 -1.76 6.93 10.42
N SER A 70 -0.70 7.59 9.95
CA SER A 70 -0.77 8.45 8.78
C SER A 70 -1.17 7.67 7.52
N PHE A 71 -0.67 6.44 7.36
CA PHE A 71 -1.04 5.55 6.27
C PHE A 71 -2.50 5.11 6.31
N LEU A 72 -3.06 4.82 7.48
CA LEU A 72 -4.48 4.53 7.63
C LEU A 72 -5.34 5.72 7.18
N ASN A 73 -5.01 6.93 7.64
CA ASN A 73 -5.71 8.16 7.21
C ASN A 73 -5.56 8.39 5.70
N PHE A 74 -4.39 8.10 5.13
CA PHE A 74 -4.15 8.18 3.70
C PHE A 74 -5.06 7.22 2.93
N LEU A 75 -5.16 5.97 3.40
CA LEU A 75 -6.05 4.98 2.79
C LEU A 75 -7.51 5.41 2.90
N GLU A 76 -7.97 5.86 4.06
CA GLU A 76 -9.36 6.32 4.24
C GLU A 76 -9.71 7.42 3.25
N LYS A 77 -8.88 8.47 3.14
CA LYS A 77 -9.06 9.54 2.14
C LYS A 77 -9.10 9.02 0.71
N LEU A 78 -8.19 8.11 0.39
CA LEU A 78 -8.11 7.47 -0.93
C LEU A 78 -9.37 6.67 -1.25
N ILE A 79 -9.93 5.98 -0.26
CA ILE A 79 -11.14 5.17 -0.40
C ILE A 79 -12.39 6.05 -0.48
N GLU A 80 -12.47 7.13 0.31
CA GLU A 80 -13.56 8.11 0.26
C GLU A 80 -13.71 8.68 -1.16
N GLU A 81 -12.60 9.00 -1.82
CA GLU A 81 -12.60 9.48 -3.20
C GLU A 81 -12.90 8.38 -4.22
N LYS A 82 -12.52 7.13 -3.96
CA LYS A 82 -12.93 5.99 -4.78
C LYS A 82 -14.45 5.75 -4.74
N GLY A 83 -15.10 6.17 -3.65
CA GLY A 83 -16.48 5.86 -3.31
C GLY A 83 -16.69 4.36 -3.03
N GLU A 84 -15.65 3.66 -2.57
CA GLU A 84 -15.74 2.26 -2.14
C GLU A 84 -15.81 2.15 -0.62
N ASN A 85 -16.11 0.95 -0.10
CA ASN A 85 -16.15 0.73 1.33
C ASN A 85 -14.73 0.53 1.88
N PRO A 86 -14.32 1.28 2.92
CA PRO A 86 -13.00 1.14 3.53
C PRO A 86 -12.69 -0.29 3.98
N ASP A 87 -13.65 -0.97 4.60
CA ASP A 87 -13.48 -2.35 5.04
C ASP A 87 -13.19 -3.32 3.87
N ASP A 88 -13.71 -3.06 2.67
CA ASP A 88 -13.46 -3.91 1.49
C ASP A 88 -12.04 -3.72 0.96
N ILE A 89 -11.57 -2.47 0.94
CA ILE A 89 -10.22 -2.11 0.51
C ILE A 89 -9.17 -2.62 1.50
N PHE A 90 -9.39 -2.47 2.81
CA PHE A 90 -8.52 -3.04 3.82
C PHE A 90 -8.47 -4.58 3.72
N LYS A 91 -9.61 -5.24 3.45
CA LYS A 91 -9.62 -6.69 3.19
C LYS A 91 -8.85 -7.06 1.94
N LYS A 92 -8.92 -6.29 0.85
CA LYS A 92 -8.12 -6.52 -0.37
C LYS A 92 -6.62 -6.39 -0.09
N LEU A 93 -6.21 -5.36 0.64
CA LEU A 93 -4.82 -5.19 1.09
C LEU A 93 -4.36 -6.39 1.91
N VAL A 94 -5.14 -6.78 2.93
CA VAL A 94 -4.80 -7.92 3.78
C VAL A 94 -4.78 -9.23 2.99
N LYS A 95 -5.71 -9.42 2.05
CA LYS A 95 -5.81 -10.62 1.20
C LYS A 95 -4.68 -10.71 0.18
N CYS A 96 -4.15 -9.57 -0.28
CA CYS A 96 -2.98 -9.49 -1.15
C CYS A 96 -1.73 -10.11 -0.49
N GLY A 97 -1.62 -10.01 0.83
CA GLY A 97 -0.54 -10.63 1.58
C GLY A 97 0.78 -9.85 1.51
N LYS A 98 1.88 -10.56 1.73
CA LYS A 98 3.23 -10.01 1.85
C LYS A 98 3.70 -9.37 0.54
N PRO A 99 4.66 -8.44 0.55
CA PRO A 99 5.32 -7.96 -0.67
C PRO A 99 5.84 -9.16 -1.47
N ASN A 100 5.26 -9.42 -2.64
CA ASN A 100 5.78 -10.45 -3.51
C ASN A 100 6.95 -9.87 -4.31
N ILE A 101 8.09 -10.56 -4.26
CA ILE A 101 9.29 -10.22 -5.04
C ILE A 101 9.14 -10.72 -6.49
N GLU A 102 8.21 -11.65 -6.73
CA GLU A 102 7.80 -12.09 -8.07
C GLU A 102 6.84 -11.08 -8.71
N GLU A 103 7.39 -10.00 -9.26
CA GLU A 103 6.96 -9.47 -10.56
C GLU A 103 7.96 -8.41 -11.04
N PHE A 104 9.16 -8.91 -11.37
CA PHE A 104 9.97 -8.61 -12.55
C PHE A 104 11.38 -9.22 -12.35
N CYS A 105 11.47 -10.55 -12.24
CA CYS A 105 12.41 -11.25 -13.10
C CYS A 105 11.58 -11.59 -14.34
N GLY A 106 12.01 -11.14 -15.51
CA GLY A 106 11.18 -11.09 -16.71
C GLY A 106 10.53 -12.42 -17.06
N ASP A 107 9.42 -12.31 -17.80
CA ASP A 107 9.10 -13.27 -18.85
C ASP A 107 10.40 -13.79 -19.50
N VAL A 108 10.80 -15.00 -19.15
CA VAL A 108 11.47 -15.86 -20.12
C VAL A 108 10.42 -16.90 -20.46
N PRO A 109 9.79 -16.83 -21.64
CA PRO A 109 8.97 -17.93 -22.11
C PRO A 109 9.84 -19.18 -22.14
N GLU A 110 9.38 -20.24 -21.47
CA GLU A 110 9.90 -21.60 -21.64
C GLU A 110 9.83 -21.92 -23.14
N ILE A 111 10.99 -22.06 -23.79
CA ILE A 111 11.14 -22.64 -25.13
C ILE A 111 11.90 -23.96 -25.00
#